data_AF-A0A7C7UYB5-F1
#
_entry.id   AF-A0A7C7UYB5-F1
#
_cell.length_a   1.000
_cell.length_b   1.000
_cell.length_c   1.000
_cell.angle_alpha   90.00
_cell.angle_beta   90.00
_cell.angle_gamma   90.00
#
_symmetry.space_group_name_H-M   'P 1'
#
loop_
_entity.id
_entity.type
_entity.pdbx_description
1 polymer ?
#
loop_
_entity_poly.entity_id
_entity_poly.type
_entity_poly.pdbx_seq_one_letter_code
_entity_poly.pdbx_strand_id
1 'polypeptide(L)'
;MNIAWRIARRELRGGLRGFRIFLACLALGVAAIAAVGSVRVSIEQGLAQEGAVILGGDAEMSFTYRFADAEERAFMDGIAETVSETVNFRSMVVVDRAEVERGLSQVRGVDEAWPIYG
;
A
#
# COMPACT_ATOMS: atom_id res chain seq x y z
N MET A 1 -10.08 49.58 -6.64
CA MET A 1 -9.21 48.39 -6.50
C MET A 1 -8.19 48.15 -7.63
N ASN A 2 -8.33 48.74 -8.83
CA ASN A 2 -7.48 48.38 -9.99
C ASN A 2 -6.10 49.12 -10.01
N ILE A 3 -6.03 50.34 -9.48
CA ILE A 3 -4.79 51.14 -9.49
C ILE A 3 -3.72 50.57 -8.55
N ALA A 4 -4.10 50.17 -7.34
CA ALA A 4 -3.19 49.56 -6.36
C ALA A 4 -2.52 48.29 -6.90
N TRP A 5 -3.28 47.43 -7.56
CA TRP A 5 -2.75 46.22 -8.20
C TRP A 5 -1.79 46.55 -9.35
N ARG A 6 -2.09 47.59 -10.12
CA ARG A 6 -1.26 48.03 -11.25
C ARG A 6 0.08 48.60 -10.81
N ILE A 7 0.11 49.34 -9.70
CA ILE A 7 1.35 49.88 -9.09
C ILE A 7 2.18 48.74 -8.50
N ALA A 8 1.57 47.88 -7.67
CA ALA A 8 2.25 46.75 -7.04
C ALA A 8 2.91 45.81 -8.07
N ARG A 9 2.20 45.50 -9.17
CA ARG A 9 2.72 44.64 -10.25
C ARG A 9 3.86 45.27 -11.03
N ARG A 10 3.95 46.61 -11.09
CA ARG A 10 5.03 47.34 -11.78
C ARG A 10 6.31 47.35 -10.96
N GLU A 11 6.18 47.57 -9.65
CA GLU A 11 7.29 47.50 -8.68
C GLU A 11 7.85 46.08 -8.56
N LEU A 12 6.97 45.07 -8.47
CA LEU A 12 7.36 43.65 -8.44
C LEU A 12 8.18 43.25 -9.66
N ARG A 13 7.87 43.77 -10.87
CA ARG A 13 8.62 43.43 -12.10
C ARG A 13 10.10 43.85 -12.05
N GLY A 14 10.44 44.91 -11.31
CA GLY A 14 11.82 45.36 -11.14
C GLY A 14 12.61 44.47 -10.16
N GLY A 15 12.02 44.13 -9.01
CA GLY A 15 12.67 43.34 -7.94
C GLY A 15 12.63 41.81 -8.14
N LEU A 16 11.64 41.28 -8.86
CA LEU A 16 11.46 39.83 -9.03
C LEU A 16 12.60 39.17 -9.79
N ARG A 17 13.37 39.89 -10.62
CA ARG A 17 14.44 39.29 -11.45
C ARG A 17 15.61 38.78 -10.60
N GLY A 18 15.93 39.45 -9.49
CA GLY A 18 16.90 38.98 -8.49
C GLY A 18 16.32 37.97 -7.50
N PHE A 19 15.01 38.00 -7.28
CA PHE A 19 14.33 37.16 -6.28
C PHE A 19 13.79 35.82 -6.82
N ARG A 20 13.98 35.53 -8.13
CA ARG A 20 13.43 34.32 -8.77
C ARG A 20 13.93 33.03 -8.11
N ILE A 21 15.21 33.00 -7.72
CA ILE A 21 15.82 31.81 -7.10
C ILE A 21 15.17 31.53 -5.74
N PHE A 22 14.98 32.57 -4.91
CA PHE A 22 14.31 32.43 -3.63
C PHE A 22 12.86 31.95 -3.81
N LEU A 23 12.09 32.57 -4.71
CA LEU A 23 10.71 32.15 -4.98
C LEU A 23 10.63 30.72 -5.55
N ALA A 24 11.58 30.32 -6.40
CA ALA A 24 11.65 28.96 -6.92
C ALA A 24 11.90 27.95 -5.80
N CYS A 25 12.85 28.22 -4.91
CA CYS A 25 13.09 27.36 -3.74
C CYS A 25 11.87 27.28 -2.82
N LEU A 26 11.21 28.41 -2.53
CA LEU A 26 10.00 28.42 -1.71
C LEU A 26 8.87 27.63 -2.35
N ALA A 27 8.63 27.82 -3.65
CA ALA A 27 7.63 27.08 -4.40
C ALA A 27 7.95 25.58 -4.43
N LEU A 28 9.21 25.20 -4.64
CA LEU A 28 9.66 23.81 -4.62
C LEU A 28 9.45 23.17 -3.24
N GLY A 29 9.76 23.87 -2.15
CA GLY A 29 9.55 23.37 -0.79
C GLY A 29 8.07 23.10 -0.50
N VAL A 30 7.20 24.07 -0.81
CA VAL A 30 5.74 23.91 -0.62
C VAL A 30 5.18 22.81 -1.53
N ALA A 31 5.62 22.77 -2.80
CA ALA A 31 5.21 21.74 -3.75
C ALA A 31 5.61 20.34 -3.28
N ALA A 32 6.82 20.17 -2.74
CA ALA A 32 7.28 18.89 -2.21
C ALA A 32 6.41 18.41 -1.03
N ILE A 33 6.10 19.29 -0.08
CA ILE A 33 5.24 18.97 1.07
C ILE A 33 3.83 18.59 0.61
N ALA A 34 3.25 19.37 -0.31
CA ALA A 34 1.91 19.11 -0.84
C ALA A 34 1.86 17.79 -1.63
N ALA A 35 2.90 17.48 -2.41
CA ALA A 35 2.99 16.24 -3.17
C ALA A 35 3.04 15.01 -2.26
N VAL A 36 3.88 15.01 -1.22
CA VAL A 36 3.96 13.91 -0.25
C VAL A 36 2.63 13.70 0.46
N GLY A 37 1.98 14.78 0.90
CA GLY A 37 0.66 14.70 1.52
C GLY A 37 -0.40 14.11 0.59
N SER A 38 -0.40 14.53 -0.68
CA SER A 38 -1.33 14.02 -1.70
C SER A 38 -1.11 12.53 -1.99
N VAL A 39 0.15 12.11 -2.12
CA VAL A 39 0.51 10.70 -2.34
C VAL A 39 0.08 9.86 -1.14
N ARG A 40 0.36 10.31 0.09
CA ARG A 40 -0.05 9.60 1.31
C ARG A 40 -1.56 9.39 1.36
N VAL A 41 -2.35 10.45 1.14
CA VAL A 41 -3.82 10.37 1.15
C VAL A 41 -4.33 9.42 0.07
N SER A 42 -3.74 9.47 -1.14
CA SER A 42 -4.12 8.58 -2.24
C SER A 42 -3.86 7.11 -1.89
N ILE A 43 -2.73 6.82 -1.23
CA ILE A 43 -2.40 5.47 -0.74
C ILE A 43 -3.38 5.04 0.36
N GLU A 44 -3.63 5.87 1.36
CA GLU A 44 -4.55 5.55 2.46
C GLU A 44 -5.96 5.29 1.94
N GLN A 45 -6.45 6.09 1.00
CA GLN A 45 -7.75 5.88 0.36
C GLN A 45 -7.79 4.60 -0.47
N GLY A 46 -6.75 4.34 -1.28
CA GLY A 46 -6.66 3.10 -2.04
C GLY A 46 -6.66 1.87 -1.14
N LEU A 47 -5.87 1.88 -0.06
CA LEU A 47 -5.83 0.81 0.93
C LEU A 47 -7.15 0.65 1.68
N ALA A 48 -7.86 1.73 1.98
CA ALA A 48 -9.16 1.66 2.65
C ALA A 48 -10.26 1.09 1.73
N GLN A 49 -10.20 1.37 0.43
CA GLN A 49 -11.16 0.86 -0.56
C GLN A 49 -10.86 -0.60 -0.94
N GLU A 50 -9.59 -0.92 -1.19
CA GLU A 50 -9.14 -2.22 -1.67
C GLU A 50 -8.64 -3.14 -0.54
N GLY A 51 -8.74 -2.72 0.72
CA GLY A 51 -8.16 -3.44 1.85
C GLY A 51 -8.68 -4.86 1.98
N ALA A 52 -9.98 -5.06 1.80
CA ALA A 52 -10.61 -6.38 1.83
C ALA A 52 -10.18 -7.26 0.62
N VAL A 53 -9.99 -6.65 -0.56
CA VAL A 53 -9.50 -7.35 -1.76
C VAL A 53 -8.03 -7.74 -1.60
N ILE A 54 -7.20 -6.85 -1.06
CA ILE A 54 -5.78 -7.12 -0.77
C ILE A 54 -5.64 -8.22 0.29
N LEU A 55 -6.51 -8.23 1.30
CA LEU A 55 -6.57 -9.28 2.32
C LEU A 55 -7.09 -10.61 1.73
N GLY A 56 -7.96 -10.54 0.71
CA GLY A 56 -8.64 -11.69 0.10
C GLY A 56 -9.92 -12.11 0.83
N GLY A 57 -10.47 -11.24 1.69
CA GLY A 57 -11.66 -11.45 2.53
C GLY A 57 -11.88 -10.29 3.50
N ASP A 58 -12.91 -10.36 4.35
CA ASP A 58 -13.20 -9.33 5.37
C ASP A 58 -12.27 -9.40 6.59
N ALA A 59 -11.78 -10.59 6.92
CA ALA A 59 -10.89 -10.84 8.04
C ALA A 59 -9.96 -12.03 7.75
N GLU A 60 -8.75 -12.00 8.32
CA GLU A 60 -7.78 -13.08 8.23
C GLU A 60 -7.33 -13.48 9.65
N MET A 61 -7.31 -14.79 9.92
CA MET A 61 -6.75 -15.36 11.14
C MET A 61 -5.54 -16.22 10.78
N SER A 62 -4.35 -15.82 11.24
CA SER A 62 -3.09 -16.53 10.95
C SER A 62 -2.60 -17.28 12.17
N PHE A 63 -2.43 -18.59 12.03
CA PHE A 63 -1.91 -19.47 13.07
C PHE A 63 -0.49 -19.91 12.75
N THR A 64 0.43 -19.70 13.69
CA THR A 64 1.84 -20.01 13.49
C THR A 64 2.11 -21.50 13.72
N TYR A 65 2.56 -22.20 12.68
CA TYR A 65 2.92 -23.64 12.71
C TYR A 65 1.81 -24.60 13.16
N ARG A 66 0.55 -24.19 13.08
CA ARG A 66 -0.60 -25.05 13.39
C ARG A 66 -1.81 -24.64 12.57
N PHE A 67 -2.76 -25.55 12.48
CA PHE A 67 -4.10 -25.26 12.00
C PHE A 67 -4.98 -24.71 13.14
N ALA A 68 -6.12 -24.13 12.78
CA ALA A 68 -7.17 -23.81 13.74
C ALA A 68 -7.63 -25.10 14.43
N ASP A 69 -7.80 -25.06 15.75
CA ASP A 69 -8.42 -26.17 16.45
C ASP A 69 -9.94 -26.23 16.18
N ALA A 70 -10.61 -27.26 16.68
CA ALA A 70 -12.03 -27.46 16.42
C ALA A 70 -12.92 -26.35 17.01
N GLU A 71 -12.51 -25.73 18.13
CA GLU A 71 -13.26 -24.66 18.78
C GLU A 71 -13.10 -23.35 18.02
N GLU A 72 -11.87 -23.03 17.62
CA GLU A 72 -11.55 -21.89 16.75
C GLU A 72 -12.23 -22.02 15.38
N ARG A 73 -12.27 -23.23 14.81
CA ARG A 73 -12.97 -23.49 13.54
C ARG A 73 -14.47 -23.28 13.66
N ALA A 74 -15.07 -23.85 14.70
CA ALA A 74 -16.49 -23.67 14.99
C ALA A 74 -16.85 -22.20 15.24
N PHE A 75 -15.95 -21.44 15.89
CA PHE A 75 -16.11 -20.00 16.06
C PHE A 75 -16.14 -19.26 14.72
N MET A 76 -15.17 -19.53 13.84
CA MET A 76 -15.10 -18.91 12.50
C MET A 76 -16.35 -19.24 11.68
N ASP A 77 -16.76 -20.51 11.63
CA ASP A 77 -17.96 -20.97 10.93
C ASP A 77 -19.25 -20.35 11.52
N GLY A 78 -19.22 -19.92 12.79
CA GLY A 78 -20.35 -19.27 13.46
C GLY A 78 -20.46 -17.76 13.23
N ILE A 79 -19.37 -17.09 12.84
CA ILE A 79 -19.36 -15.62 12.65
C ILE A 79 -19.24 -15.19 11.19
N ALA A 80 -18.77 -16.07 10.30
CA ALA A 80 -18.50 -15.76 8.90
C ALA A 80 -19.51 -16.43 7.96
N GLU A 81 -19.83 -15.76 6.84
CA GLU A 81 -20.65 -16.36 5.77
C GLU A 81 -19.86 -17.37 4.93
N THR A 82 -18.56 -17.15 4.78
CA THR A 82 -17.65 -18.02 4.02
C THR A 82 -16.29 -18.05 4.70
N VAL A 83 -15.74 -19.25 4.86
CA VAL A 83 -14.42 -19.47 5.45
C VAL A 83 -13.54 -20.13 4.40
N SER A 84 -12.41 -19.51 4.10
CA SER A 84 -11.36 -20.07 3.24
C SER A 84 -10.14 -20.39 4.08
N GLU A 85 -9.55 -21.56 3.84
CA GLU A 85 -8.34 -22.02 4.49
C GLU A 85 -7.13 -21.95 3.55
N THR A 86 -6.06 -21.31 4.01
CA THR A 86 -4.79 -21.31 3.31
C THR A 86 -3.66 -21.77 4.22
N VAL A 87 -2.68 -22.46 3.63
CA VAL A 87 -1.50 -22.94 4.33
C VAL A 87 -0.28 -22.29 3.72
N ASN A 88 0.56 -21.67 4.52
CA ASN A 88 1.77 -21.01 4.06
C ASN A 88 2.99 -21.52 4.83
N PHE A 89 3.97 -22.06 4.11
CA PHE A 89 5.23 -22.48 4.70
C PHE A 89 6.42 -22.20 3.79
N ARG A 90 7.59 -22.03 4.40
CA ARG A 90 8.87 -21.92 3.68
C ARG A 90 9.39 -23.33 3.37
N SER A 91 9.82 -23.52 2.14
CA SER A 91 10.42 -24.75 1.65
C SER A 91 11.75 -24.45 0.94
N MET A 92 12.44 -25.51 0.53
CA MET A 92 13.65 -25.42 -0.27
C MET A 92 13.44 -26.23 -1.54
N VAL A 93 13.47 -25.57 -2.69
CA VAL A 93 13.47 -26.25 -3.98
C VAL A 93 14.90 -26.67 -4.27
N VAL A 94 15.05 -27.95 -4.64
CA VAL A 94 16.32 -28.52 -5.09
C VAL A 94 16.16 -28.86 -6.57
N VAL A 95 17.09 -28.37 -7.39
CA VAL A 95 17.12 -28.66 -8.82
C VAL A 95 18.40 -29.43 -9.13
N ASP A 96 18.24 -30.70 -9.49
CA ASP A 96 19.37 -31.56 -9.87
C ASP A 96 19.82 -31.22 -11.30
N ARG A 97 20.92 -30.48 -11.40
CA ARG A 97 21.67 -30.17 -12.63
C ARG A 97 23.10 -30.70 -12.49
N ALA A 98 23.99 -30.36 -13.44
CA ALA A 98 25.43 -30.67 -13.33
C ALA A 98 26.05 -30.15 -12.02
N GLU A 99 25.53 -29.05 -11.49
CA GLU A 99 25.76 -28.57 -10.13
C GLU A 99 24.40 -28.48 -9.42
N VAL A 100 24.31 -28.99 -8.18
CA VAL A 100 23.06 -29.00 -7.41
C VAL A 100 22.72 -27.57 -6.99
N GLU A 101 21.58 -27.07 -7.48
CA GLU A 101 21.09 -25.73 -7.16
C GLU A 101 20.01 -25.80 -6.08
N ARG A 102 20.11 -24.95 -5.05
CA ARG A 102 19.14 -24.87 -3.95
C ARG A 102 18.59 -23.46 -3.84
N GLY A 103 17.27 -23.34 -3.86
CA GLY A 103 16.57 -22.06 -3.71
C GLY A 103 15.58 -22.11 -2.55
N LEU A 104 15.53 -21.05 -1.75
CA LEU A 104 14.44 -20.84 -0.81
C LEU A 104 13.16 -20.59 -1.59
N SER A 105 12.09 -21.30 -1.25
CA SER A 105 10.77 -21.11 -1.82
C SER A 105 9.75 -20.90 -0.72
N GLN A 106 8.63 -20.27 -1.07
CA GLN A 106 7.46 -20.17 -0.22
C GLN A 106 6.32 -20.90 -0.92
N VAL A 107 5.73 -21.87 -0.24
CA VAL A 107 4.63 -22.66 -0.75
C VAL A 107 3.35 -22.17 -0.06
N ARG A 108 2.38 -21.75 -0.87
CA ARG A 108 1.03 -21.41 -0.41
C ARG A 108 0.07 -22.44 -0.99
N GLY A 109 -0.53 -23.25 -0.13
CA GLY A 109 -1.71 -24.04 -0.44
C GLY A 109 -2.95 -23.19 -0.21
N VAL A 110 -3.91 -23.26 -1.13
CA VAL A 110 -5.18 -22.55 -1.06
C VAL A 110 -6.31 -23.53 -1.36
N ASP A 111 -7.49 -23.28 -0.80
CA ASP A 111 -8.69 -24.03 -1.11
C ASP A 111 -9.45 -23.45 -2.32
N GLU A 112 -10.62 -24.03 -2.62
CA GLU A 112 -11.46 -23.59 -3.73
C GLU A 112 -12.16 -22.25 -3.49
N ALA A 113 -12.29 -21.85 -2.23
CA ALA A 113 -12.95 -20.60 -1.84
C ALA A 113 -11.99 -19.39 -1.90
N TRP A 114 -10.69 -19.62 -2.12
CA TRP A 114 -9.69 -18.56 -2.17
C TRP A 114 -9.51 -17.99 -3.58
N PRO A 115 -9.39 -16.65 -3.73
CA PRO A 115 -9.69 -15.63 -2.73
C PRO A 115 -11.21 -15.37 -2.64
N ILE A 116 -11.69 -14.98 -1.45
CA ILE A 116 -13.12 -14.67 -1.25
C ILE A 116 -13.49 -13.38 -2.01
N TYR A 117 -12.57 -12.41 -2.01
CA TYR A 117 -12.64 -11.19 -2.80
C TYR A 117 -11.43 -11.10 -3.74
N GLY A 118 -11.66 -10.74 -5.01
CA GLY A 118 -10.62 -10.63 -6.04
C GLY A 118 -11.05 -9.82 -7.24
#